data_AF-A0A016VJ53-F1
#
_entry.id   AF-A0A016VJ53-F1
#
_cell.length_a   1.000
_cell.length_b   1.000
_cell.length_c   1.000
_cell.angle_alpha   90.00
_cell.angle_beta   90.00
_cell.angle_gamma   90.00
#
_symmetry.space_group_name_H-M   'P 1'
#
loop_
_entity.id
_entity.type
_entity.pdbx_description
1 polymer ?
#
loop_
_entity_poly.entity_id
_entity_poly.type
_entity_poly.pdbx_seq_one_letter_code
_entity_poly.pdbx_strand_id
1 'polypeptide(L)'
;MNDCLFSWSPLSKRLQPQKSPRSHHATQSQGCWVTATSHFSSHGATQQTFDYFNSTKRQGVVNESLDISWYLGEPVWLTNEKSDSTRRSATFYWPNGEAPFPSPPHRPSIHRQWKDFRNLTEWMTDVDAIIDLFTNEEDPVNFVAWYVAEPDHTLHLNGFYNGELRKKIHQLDQLFGYFVAKLHDSGLEDVVNVILTADHGHAEIEGAENVMCVRDYITSEGYDLGDHMIYPHNESIALEIYRNLTDAVKKHGYKVNIFLKENIPKHLFYSNSSRIGRIVIEPEVGWAASLSCKTNKLLETYSSGNVKFNSSTHGMDPDRKEMRAFLVVGGPSIIPGKRILEIPDNIELYAFMCYLLGITAAPNNSSMTVLSKALQVNRVILHTSGMLFEWITFFVLIIPSICVVVLFMIYACKHTILTENQGWAWSQKGYRPLLMNTVDIERFVVMDGIPARAAPSRRVLFELAERPPPSTPTVPHPRSLPSGKFGETDSTLFDK
;
A
#
# COMPACT_ATOMS: atom_id res chain seq x y z
N MET A 1 10.48 -26.81 10.86
CA MET A 1 9.61 -25.84 11.53
C MET A 1 9.74 -24.57 10.72
N ASN A 2 8.88 -24.47 9.71
CA ASN A 2 8.58 -23.22 9.01
C ASN A 2 7.14 -22.96 9.46
N ASP A 3 6.99 -22.45 10.67
CA ASP A 3 5.68 -22.27 11.30
C ASP A 3 5.20 -20.86 10.92
N CYS A 4 3.99 -20.81 10.36
CA CYS A 4 3.64 -19.92 9.26
C CYS A 4 2.36 -19.14 9.65
N LEU A 5 2.53 -17.82 9.87
CA LEU A 5 1.57 -16.83 10.39
C LEU A 5 0.43 -16.43 9.40
N PHE A 6 -0.61 -17.21 9.10
CA PHE A 6 -1.60 -16.84 8.03
C PHE A 6 -3.10 -16.84 8.37
N SER A 7 -3.66 -15.65 8.55
CA SER A 7 -5.10 -15.46 8.48
C SER A 7 -5.68 -15.50 7.07
N TRP A 8 -6.90 -16.04 7.03
CA TRP A 8 -7.83 -15.95 5.93
C TRP A 8 -8.45 -14.56 5.90
N SER A 9 -8.18 -13.80 4.84
CA SER A 9 -8.84 -12.52 4.64
C SER A 9 -9.83 -12.57 3.46
N PRO A 10 -11.11 -12.20 3.67
CA PRO A 10 -12.11 -12.22 2.62
C PRO A 10 -11.85 -11.19 1.50
N LEU A 11 -12.10 -11.57 0.26
CA LEU A 11 -11.72 -10.83 -0.97
C LEU A 11 -12.85 -9.94 -1.56
N SER A 12 -13.13 -8.77 -0.98
CA SER A 12 -13.87 -7.63 -1.61
C SER A 12 -15.34 -7.79 -2.07
N LYS A 13 -16.18 -6.81 -1.68
CA LYS A 13 -17.52 -6.52 -2.26
C LYS A 13 -17.39 -5.73 -3.58
N ARG A 14 -18.10 -6.15 -4.63
CA ARG A 14 -18.13 -5.45 -5.94
C ARG A 14 -18.87 -4.11 -5.87
N LEU A 15 -18.30 -3.07 -6.47
CA LEU A 15 -19.04 -1.91 -6.99
C LEU A 15 -19.87 -2.35 -8.21
N GLN A 16 -21.13 -1.91 -8.30
CA GLN A 16 -21.95 -2.15 -9.49
C GLN A 16 -21.37 -1.42 -10.72
N PRO A 17 -21.45 -2.00 -11.93
CA PRO A 17 -20.88 -1.39 -13.13
C PRO A 17 -21.75 -0.22 -13.60
N GLN A 18 -21.21 1.00 -13.57
CA GLN A 18 -21.70 2.05 -14.45
C GLN A 18 -21.22 1.76 -15.88
N LYS A 19 -22.18 1.78 -16.82
CA LYS A 19 -21.99 1.51 -18.24
C LYS A 19 -21.02 2.53 -18.86
N SER A 20 -19.81 2.11 -19.18
CA SER A 20 -18.90 2.79 -20.09
C SER A 20 -18.18 1.73 -20.94
N PRO A 21 -18.22 1.80 -22.28
CA PRO A 21 -17.56 0.82 -23.12
C PRO A 21 -16.10 1.22 -23.33
N ARG A 22 -15.20 0.24 -23.14
CA ARG A 22 -13.73 0.27 -23.30
C ARG A 22 -12.93 0.66 -22.05
N SER A 23 -12.77 -0.29 -21.14
CA SER A 23 -11.50 -0.51 -20.43
C SER A 23 -11.49 -1.91 -19.80
N HIS A 24 -10.44 -2.69 -20.07
CA HIS A 24 -10.16 -3.98 -19.41
C HIS A 24 -9.44 -3.74 -18.07
N HIS A 25 -10.07 -2.99 -17.16
CA HIS A 25 -9.55 -2.74 -15.82
C HIS A 25 -10.68 -2.90 -14.80
N ALA A 26 -10.88 -4.10 -14.27
CA ALA A 26 -11.87 -4.34 -13.23
C ALA A 26 -11.46 -5.48 -12.28
N THR A 27 -10.34 -5.28 -11.58
CA THR A 27 -10.02 -5.91 -10.27
C THR A 27 -9.05 -4.98 -9.55
N GLN A 28 -9.55 -3.83 -9.12
CA GLN A 28 -8.82 -2.85 -8.29
C GLN A 28 -9.61 -2.64 -7.00
N SER A 29 -9.15 -3.28 -5.92
CA SER A 29 -9.29 -2.82 -4.54
C SER A 29 -8.81 -3.92 -3.58
N GLN A 30 -7.51 -4.09 -3.43
CA GLN A 30 -6.97 -4.66 -2.20
C GLN A 30 -6.63 -3.46 -1.31
N GLY A 31 -7.49 -3.17 -0.33
CA GLY A 31 -7.10 -2.28 0.77
C GLY A 31 -6.08 -3.04 1.60
N CYS A 32 -4.86 -2.54 1.71
CA CYS A 32 -3.68 -3.25 2.26
C CYS A 32 -3.69 -3.60 3.76
N TRP A 33 -4.86 -3.75 4.38
CA TRP A 33 -5.03 -4.60 5.57
C TRP A 33 -5.43 -6.02 5.21
N VAL A 34 -5.99 -6.19 4.01
CA VAL A 34 -6.12 -7.47 3.33
C VAL A 34 -4.84 -7.66 2.53
N THR A 35 -3.73 -7.91 3.23
CA THR A 35 -2.60 -8.54 2.57
C THR A 35 -3.11 -9.85 1.99
N ALA A 36 -2.77 -10.15 0.74
CA ALA A 36 -2.77 -11.54 0.31
C ALA A 36 -1.71 -12.23 1.18
N THR A 37 -2.16 -12.73 2.34
CA THR A 37 -1.37 -13.38 3.39
C THR A 37 -1.00 -14.80 3.02
N SER A 38 -1.43 -15.31 1.86
CA SER A 38 -0.98 -16.61 1.40
C SER A 38 0.51 -16.52 1.06
N HIS A 39 1.35 -17.06 1.94
CA HIS A 39 2.79 -17.16 1.70
C HIS A 39 3.09 -17.98 0.46
N PHE A 40 2.21 -18.93 0.14
CA PHE A 40 2.26 -19.70 -1.07
C PHE A 40 0.97 -19.55 -1.88
N SER A 41 1.08 -19.02 -3.10
CA SER A 41 0.00 -19.11 -4.09
C SER A 41 0.56 -19.35 -5.49
N SER A 42 -0.19 -20.06 -6.34
CA SER A 42 0.19 -20.26 -7.74
C SER A 42 -0.77 -19.54 -8.67
N HIS A 43 -0.24 -18.88 -9.69
CA HIS A 43 -1.04 -18.26 -10.71
C HIS A 43 -1.50 -19.34 -11.70
N GLY A 44 -2.77 -19.75 -11.63
CA GLY A 44 -3.28 -20.93 -12.34
C GLY A 44 -3.07 -20.95 -13.86
N ALA A 45 -2.86 -19.80 -14.51
CA ALA A 45 -2.59 -19.72 -15.95
C ALA A 45 -1.10 -19.72 -16.33
N THR A 46 -0.22 -19.23 -15.45
CA THR A 46 1.23 -19.09 -15.76
C THR A 46 2.07 -20.09 -14.98
N GLN A 47 1.47 -20.79 -13.99
CA GLN A 47 2.14 -21.66 -13.01
C GLN A 47 3.25 -20.96 -12.20
N GLN A 48 3.34 -19.63 -12.27
CA GLN A 48 4.24 -18.85 -11.44
C GLN A 48 3.80 -18.98 -9.99
N THR A 49 4.78 -19.14 -9.11
CA THR A 49 4.56 -19.37 -7.69
C THR A 49 5.00 -18.13 -6.90
N PHE A 50 4.09 -17.62 -6.07
CA PHE A 50 4.41 -16.69 -5.00
C PHE A 50 4.73 -17.52 -3.77
N ASP A 51 6.00 -17.57 -3.37
CA ASP A 51 6.57 -18.17 -2.16
C ASP A 51 7.60 -17.20 -1.55
N TYR A 52 7.11 -16.07 -1.00
CA TYR A 52 7.95 -14.96 -0.54
C TYR A 52 9.01 -15.37 0.50
N PHE A 53 8.70 -16.40 1.29
CA PHE A 53 9.53 -16.89 2.39
C PHE A 53 10.35 -18.13 2.02
N ASN A 54 10.32 -18.55 0.75
CA ASN A 54 10.96 -19.77 0.27
C ASN A 54 10.58 -21.01 1.10
N SER A 55 9.32 -21.12 1.49
CA SER A 55 8.80 -22.25 2.25
C SER A 55 9.00 -23.58 1.53
N THR A 56 9.02 -23.56 0.20
CA THR A 56 9.29 -24.71 -0.67
C THR A 56 10.76 -25.05 -0.83
N LYS A 57 11.68 -24.17 -0.40
CA LYS A 57 13.14 -24.31 -0.58
C LYS A 57 13.58 -24.42 -2.04
N ARG A 58 12.77 -23.93 -2.98
CA ARG A 58 13.08 -23.95 -4.42
C ARG A 58 13.92 -22.73 -4.78
N GLN A 59 15.05 -22.96 -5.46
CA GLN A 59 15.90 -21.85 -5.92
C GLN A 59 15.13 -20.99 -6.93
N GLY A 60 15.20 -19.65 -6.78
CA GLY A 60 14.56 -18.68 -7.68
C GLY A 60 13.14 -18.28 -7.30
N VAL A 61 12.44 -19.05 -6.45
CA VAL A 61 11.02 -18.81 -6.15
C VAL A 61 10.76 -17.47 -5.46
N VAL A 62 11.67 -17.03 -4.59
CA VAL A 62 11.57 -15.70 -3.94
C VAL A 62 11.68 -14.58 -4.96
N ASN A 63 12.58 -14.70 -5.94
CA ASN A 63 12.72 -13.72 -7.01
C ASN A 63 11.45 -13.65 -7.87
N GLU A 64 10.83 -14.80 -8.17
CA GLU A 64 9.54 -14.85 -8.89
C GLU A 64 8.40 -14.27 -8.06
N SER A 65 8.47 -14.37 -6.73
CA SER A 65 7.49 -13.80 -5.79
C SER A 65 7.58 -12.29 -5.67
N LEU A 66 8.77 -11.73 -5.94
CA LEU A 66 9.02 -10.29 -5.97
C LEU A 66 8.55 -9.63 -7.26
N ASP A 67 8.00 -10.39 -8.20
CA ASP A 67 7.43 -9.84 -9.43
C ASP A 67 6.30 -8.85 -9.10
N ILE A 68 6.39 -7.67 -9.72
CA ILE A 68 5.47 -6.55 -9.50
C ILE A 68 4.00 -6.91 -9.78
N SER A 69 3.75 -7.92 -10.62
CA SER A 69 2.41 -8.39 -10.94
C SER A 69 1.70 -9.02 -9.74
N TRP A 70 2.41 -9.51 -8.73
CA TRP A 70 1.81 -10.05 -7.50
C TRP A 70 1.15 -8.98 -6.64
N TYR A 71 1.66 -7.76 -6.67
CA TYR A 71 1.19 -6.67 -5.82
C TYR A 71 0.11 -5.87 -6.55
N LEU A 72 -1.13 -5.99 -6.08
CA LEU A 72 -2.27 -5.26 -6.61
C LEU A 72 -2.72 -4.20 -5.60
N GLY A 73 -3.29 -3.10 -6.08
CA GLY A 73 -3.77 -2.01 -5.23
C GLY A 73 -2.71 -0.98 -4.87
N GLU A 74 -3.05 -0.13 -3.90
CA GLU A 74 -2.20 0.96 -3.42
C GLU A 74 -2.22 0.95 -1.87
N PRO A 75 -1.12 0.53 -1.21
CA PRO A 75 -1.03 0.56 0.24
C PRO A 75 -0.99 1.99 0.76
N VAL A 76 -1.43 2.17 2.01
CA VAL A 76 -1.53 3.48 2.65
C VAL A 76 -0.20 4.23 2.68
N TRP A 77 0.93 3.54 2.84
CA TRP A 77 2.25 4.19 2.86
C TRP A 77 2.58 4.82 1.50
N LEU A 78 2.15 4.21 0.39
CA LEU A 78 2.31 4.79 -0.95
C LEU A 78 1.26 5.85 -1.22
N THR A 79 -0.01 5.66 -0.81
CA THR A 79 -1.04 6.71 -0.90
C THR A 79 -0.60 7.98 -0.16
N ASN A 80 0.02 7.82 1.01
CA ASN A 80 0.56 8.91 1.81
C ASN A 80 1.67 9.68 1.09
N GLU A 81 2.70 8.99 0.60
CA GLU A 81 3.84 9.63 -0.10
C GLU A 81 3.46 10.22 -1.47
N LYS A 82 2.49 9.61 -2.15
CA LYS A 82 1.96 10.11 -3.43
C LYS A 82 1.12 11.37 -3.26
N SER A 83 0.51 11.57 -2.09
CA SER A 83 -0.37 12.71 -1.85
C SER A 83 0.36 14.05 -1.88
N ASP A 84 1.61 14.09 -1.44
CA ASP A 84 2.43 15.31 -1.35
C ASP A 84 3.91 14.92 -1.21
N SER A 85 4.81 15.59 -1.95
CA SER A 85 6.24 15.28 -2.01
C SER A 85 6.99 15.44 -0.68
N THR A 86 6.41 16.14 0.29
CA THR A 86 6.94 16.31 1.65
C THR A 86 6.59 15.15 2.58
N ARG A 87 5.66 14.27 2.19
CA ARG A 87 5.20 13.16 3.02
C ARG A 87 6.14 11.98 2.90
N ARG A 88 6.33 11.27 4.01
CA ARG A 88 7.25 10.15 4.15
C ARG A 88 6.60 9.06 4.99
N SER A 89 6.76 7.83 4.56
CA SER A 89 6.24 6.66 5.24
C SER A 89 7.38 5.72 5.63
N ALA A 90 7.20 5.02 6.75
CA ALA A 90 8.05 3.90 7.15
C ALA A 90 7.23 2.62 7.31
N THR A 91 7.79 1.49 6.89
CA THR A 91 7.23 0.15 7.15
C THR A 91 8.25 -0.73 7.86
N PHE A 92 7.99 -1.09 9.11
CA PHE A 92 8.86 -1.95 9.90
C PHE A 92 8.24 -3.35 9.96
N TYR A 93 8.83 -4.30 9.23
CA TYR A 93 8.41 -5.70 9.21
C TYR A 93 6.98 -5.93 8.72
N TRP A 94 6.30 -4.88 8.25
CA TRP A 94 4.95 -5.01 7.72
C TRP A 94 4.96 -5.99 6.54
N PRO A 95 4.05 -6.96 6.47
CA PRO A 95 4.02 -7.89 5.34
C PRO A 95 3.91 -7.14 4.01
N ASN A 96 4.89 -7.37 3.12
CA ASN A 96 5.06 -6.68 1.84
C ASN A 96 5.39 -5.17 1.93
N GLY A 97 5.80 -4.64 3.08
CA GLY A 97 6.16 -3.22 3.23
C GLY A 97 7.34 -2.79 2.35
N GLU A 98 8.23 -3.72 2.04
CA GLU A 98 9.38 -3.57 1.14
C GLU A 98 9.10 -3.95 -0.32
N ALA A 99 7.90 -4.46 -0.61
CA ALA A 99 7.60 -4.98 -1.94
C ALA A 99 7.54 -3.86 -2.99
N PRO A 100 7.97 -4.12 -4.24
CA PRO A 100 7.88 -3.13 -5.31
C PRO A 100 6.47 -3.10 -5.90
N PHE A 101 5.59 -2.25 -5.38
CA PHE A 101 4.22 -2.09 -5.92
C PHE A 101 4.21 -1.44 -7.31
N PRO A 102 3.20 -1.68 -8.17
CA PRO A 102 3.13 -1.14 -9.53
C PRO A 102 3.21 0.38 -9.66
N SER A 103 2.69 1.13 -8.69
CA SER A 103 2.60 2.59 -8.76
C SER A 103 3.77 3.24 -8.02
N PRO A 104 4.40 4.28 -8.60
CA PRO A 104 5.37 5.12 -7.87
C PRO A 104 4.76 5.65 -6.55
N PRO A 105 5.55 5.74 -5.46
CA PRO A 105 7.00 5.53 -5.39
C PRO A 105 7.48 4.06 -5.35
N HIS A 106 6.61 3.09 -5.63
CA HIS A 106 6.86 1.64 -5.62
C HIS A 106 7.16 1.04 -4.23
N ARG A 107 7.84 1.78 -3.36
CA ARG A 107 8.19 1.42 -1.98
C ARG A 107 8.08 2.64 -1.07
N PRO A 108 7.86 2.45 0.23
CA PRO A 108 7.96 3.55 1.19
C PRO A 108 9.40 4.06 1.26
N SER A 109 9.53 5.32 1.66
CA SER A 109 10.81 6.00 1.86
C SER A 109 11.73 5.23 2.82
N ILE A 110 11.13 4.58 3.82
CA ILE A 110 11.86 3.76 4.80
C ILE A 110 11.17 2.40 4.91
N HIS A 111 11.94 1.32 4.83
CA HIS A 111 11.43 -0.03 5.10
C HIS A 111 12.47 -0.89 5.81
N ARG A 112 11.98 -1.75 6.69
CA ARG A 112 12.75 -2.86 7.26
C ARG A 112 12.09 -4.15 6.82
N GLN A 113 12.86 -5.00 6.14
CA GLN A 113 12.41 -6.32 5.71
C GLN A 113 12.10 -7.20 6.91
N TRP A 114 11.18 -8.14 6.72
CA TRP A 114 10.83 -9.14 7.73
C TRP A 114 12.07 -9.82 8.33
N LYS A 115 12.04 -10.00 9.66
CA LYS A 115 12.99 -10.81 10.41
C LYS A 115 12.17 -11.74 11.28
N ASP A 116 12.53 -13.03 11.31
CA ASP A 116 11.74 -14.10 11.93
C ASP A 116 11.18 -13.73 13.31
N PHE A 117 12.04 -13.72 14.32
CA PHE A 117 11.65 -13.47 15.70
C PHE A 117 12.62 -12.51 16.35
N ARG A 118 12.08 -11.62 17.17
CA ARG A 118 12.85 -10.64 17.94
C ARG A 118 12.42 -10.70 19.39
N ASN A 119 13.32 -10.32 20.28
CA ASN A 119 13.03 -10.24 21.71
C ASN A 119 12.51 -8.85 22.11
N LEU A 120 12.09 -8.72 23.37
CA LEU A 120 11.55 -7.47 23.92
C LEU A 120 12.50 -6.28 23.75
N THR A 121 13.80 -6.45 24.04
CA THR A 121 14.80 -5.38 23.92
C THR A 121 14.95 -4.90 22.48
N GLU A 122 14.89 -5.82 21.53
CA GLU A 122 14.94 -5.49 20.11
C GLU A 122 13.70 -4.72 19.64
N TRP A 123 12.50 -5.08 20.10
CA TRP A 123 11.29 -4.32 19.82
C TRP A 123 11.31 -2.93 20.49
N MET A 124 11.87 -2.81 21.69
CA MET A 124 12.07 -1.50 22.33
C MET A 124 13.03 -0.62 21.50
N THR A 125 14.05 -1.22 20.88
CA THR A 125 14.93 -0.51 19.93
C THR A 125 14.17 -0.06 18.67
N ASP A 126 13.18 -0.84 18.21
CA ASP A 126 12.31 -0.42 17.12
C ASP A 126 11.43 0.77 17.53
N VAL A 127 10.90 0.78 18.76
CA VAL A 127 10.18 1.94 19.32
C VAL A 127 11.07 3.18 19.28
N ASP A 128 12.30 3.09 19.79
CA ASP A 128 13.23 4.23 19.78
C ASP A 128 13.45 4.76 18.36
N ALA A 129 13.71 3.87 17.41
CA ALA A 129 13.89 4.25 16.01
C ALA A 129 12.62 4.86 15.39
N ILE A 130 11.42 4.36 15.71
CA ILE A 130 10.17 4.92 15.22
C ILE A 130 9.99 6.35 15.73
N ILE A 131 10.31 6.61 17.00
CA ILE A 131 10.25 7.94 17.59
C ILE A 131 11.22 8.88 16.90
N ASP A 132 12.47 8.46 16.70
CA ASP A 132 13.49 9.22 15.97
C ASP A 132 13.02 9.61 14.55
N LEU A 133 12.31 8.71 13.86
CA LEU A 133 11.75 9.00 12.54
C LEU A 133 10.67 10.09 12.56
N PHE A 134 9.81 10.10 13.57
CA PHE A 134 8.78 11.13 13.72
C PHE A 134 9.37 12.49 14.12
N THR A 135 10.45 12.49 14.91
CA THR A 135 11.08 13.71 15.44
C THR A 135 12.27 14.20 14.62
N ASN A 136 12.55 13.59 13.46
CA ASN A 136 13.62 14.04 12.59
C ASN A 136 13.37 15.48 12.10
N GLU A 137 14.38 16.35 12.18
CA GLU A 137 14.27 17.77 11.83
C GLU A 137 14.27 18.04 10.32
N GLU A 138 14.92 17.19 9.52
CA GLU A 138 15.08 17.37 8.07
C GLU A 138 14.00 16.64 7.26
N ASP A 139 13.76 15.37 7.58
CA ASP A 139 12.88 14.48 6.83
C ASP A 139 11.96 13.62 7.73
N PRO A 140 11.07 14.24 8.52
CA PRO A 140 10.19 13.51 9.43
C PRO A 140 9.21 12.62 8.67
N VAL A 141 8.97 11.42 9.20
CA VAL A 141 7.86 10.57 8.75
C VAL A 141 6.55 11.04 9.35
N ASN A 142 5.46 10.87 8.59
CA ASN A 142 4.11 11.13 9.08
C ASN A 142 3.20 9.90 9.00
N PHE A 143 3.75 8.75 8.61
CA PHE A 143 3.10 7.46 8.68
C PHE A 143 4.11 6.35 8.98
N VAL A 144 3.77 5.50 9.94
CA VAL A 144 4.54 4.28 10.26
C VAL A 144 3.60 3.10 10.35
N ALA A 145 3.94 2.02 9.66
CA ALA A 145 3.33 0.70 9.85
C ALA A 145 4.36 -0.24 10.48
N TRP A 146 4.09 -0.72 11.69
CA TRP A 146 5.01 -1.59 12.43
C TRP A 146 4.31 -2.89 12.83
N TYR A 147 4.96 -4.01 12.53
CA TYR A 147 4.45 -5.35 12.80
C TYR A 147 5.34 -6.11 13.79
N VAL A 148 4.70 -6.85 14.69
CA VAL A 148 5.30 -7.72 15.70
C VAL A 148 4.67 -9.10 15.56
N ALA A 149 5.48 -10.15 15.35
CA ALA A 149 5.06 -11.54 15.06
C ALA A 149 4.28 -12.25 16.19
N GLU A 150 4.10 -11.58 17.32
CA GLU A 150 3.65 -12.17 18.57
C GLU A 150 2.34 -11.51 18.99
N PRO A 151 1.39 -12.28 19.56
CA PRO A 151 1.56 -13.61 20.14
C PRO A 151 1.30 -14.80 19.20
N ASP A 152 1.10 -14.59 17.89
CA ASP A 152 0.81 -15.66 16.92
C ASP A 152 1.81 -16.81 17.01
N HIS A 153 3.12 -16.50 16.96
CA HIS A 153 4.15 -17.52 17.03
C HIS A 153 4.07 -18.36 18.32
N THR A 154 3.94 -17.69 19.48
CA THR A 154 3.76 -18.38 20.75
C THR A 154 2.54 -19.30 20.70
N LEU A 155 1.43 -18.82 20.15
CA LEU A 155 0.16 -19.54 20.07
C LEU A 155 0.22 -20.79 19.17
N HIS A 156 0.91 -20.75 18.02
CA HIS A 156 1.11 -21.95 17.19
C HIS A 156 1.85 -23.06 17.94
N LEU A 157 2.90 -22.69 18.68
CA LEU A 157 3.79 -23.63 19.37
C LEU A 157 3.25 -24.15 20.71
N ASN A 158 2.38 -23.36 21.36
CA ASN A 158 2.04 -23.59 22.76
C ASN A 158 0.55 -23.67 23.04
N GLY A 159 -0.29 -23.31 22.08
CA GLY A 159 -1.71 -23.13 22.34
C GLY A 159 -2.01 -22.09 23.42
N PHE A 160 -3.22 -22.11 23.95
CA PHE A 160 -3.71 -21.13 24.91
C PHE A 160 -3.37 -21.47 26.37
N TYR A 161 -3.24 -22.76 26.70
CA TYR A 161 -3.45 -23.23 28.07
C TYR A 161 -2.18 -23.67 28.81
N ASN A 162 -1.00 -23.62 28.20
CA ASN A 162 0.25 -24.02 28.87
C ASN A 162 0.95 -22.88 29.64
N GLY A 163 0.40 -21.66 29.60
CA GLY A 163 0.91 -20.49 30.31
C GLY A 163 1.91 -19.62 29.52
N GLU A 164 2.43 -20.08 28.39
CA GLU A 164 3.36 -19.29 27.56
C GLU A 164 2.69 -18.07 26.94
N LEU A 165 1.42 -18.18 26.52
CA LEU A 165 0.63 -17.03 26.06
C LEU A 165 0.60 -15.91 27.10
N ARG A 166 0.38 -16.24 28.38
CA ARG A 166 0.33 -15.22 29.45
C ARG A 166 1.66 -14.49 29.60
N LYS A 167 2.78 -15.22 29.53
CA LYS A 167 4.12 -14.63 29.58
C LYS A 167 4.35 -13.71 28.37
N LYS A 168 3.94 -14.14 27.18
CA LYS A 168 4.10 -13.35 25.96
C LYS A 168 3.25 -12.08 25.98
N ILE A 169 1.99 -12.17 26.39
CA ILE A 169 1.11 -11.00 26.54
C ILE A 169 1.70 -10.01 27.55
N HIS A 170 2.29 -10.47 28.66
CA HIS A 170 2.97 -9.57 29.59
C HIS A 170 4.13 -8.81 28.94
N GLN A 171 4.95 -9.47 28.11
CA GLN A 171 6.03 -8.80 27.38
C GLN A 171 5.50 -7.77 26.36
N LEU A 172 4.41 -8.09 25.66
CA LEU A 172 3.78 -7.18 24.69
C LEU A 172 3.13 -5.97 25.38
N ASP A 173 2.54 -6.17 26.56
CA ASP A 173 2.03 -5.10 27.41
C ASP A 173 3.17 -4.16 27.89
N GLN A 174 4.30 -4.73 28.33
CA GLN A 174 5.50 -3.96 28.67
C GLN A 174 6.03 -3.16 27.46
N LEU A 175 6.05 -3.77 26.27
CA LEU A 175 6.46 -3.09 25.04
C LEU A 175 5.53 -1.91 24.70
N PHE A 176 4.22 -2.12 24.79
CA PHE A 176 3.25 -1.07 24.50
C PHE A 176 3.31 0.06 25.53
N GLY A 177 3.51 -0.27 26.82
CA GLY A 177 3.76 0.72 27.86
C GLY A 177 5.01 1.56 27.59
N TYR A 178 6.10 0.94 27.13
CA TYR A 178 7.31 1.65 26.70
C TYR A 178 7.05 2.56 25.50
N PHE A 179 6.31 2.08 24.49
CA PHE A 179 5.90 2.88 23.33
C PHE A 179 5.10 4.13 23.73
N VAL A 180 4.11 3.99 24.61
CA VAL A 180 3.31 5.12 25.11
C VAL A 180 4.18 6.12 25.88
N ALA A 181 5.07 5.64 26.76
CA ALA A 181 5.98 6.52 27.51
C ALA A 181 6.89 7.32 26.57
N LYS A 182 7.42 6.68 25.52
CA LYS A 182 8.25 7.35 24.51
C LYS A 182 7.48 8.39 23.69
N LEU A 183 6.22 8.14 23.35
CA LEU A 183 5.37 9.15 22.70
C LEU A 183 5.18 10.38 23.59
N HIS A 184 4.91 10.19 24.88
CA HIS A 184 4.80 11.29 25.85
C HIS A 184 6.11 12.08 25.97
N ASP A 185 7.22 11.39 26.23
CA ASP A 185 8.53 12.01 26.49
C ASP A 185 9.09 12.78 25.28
N SER A 186 8.68 12.38 24.07
CA SER A 186 9.03 13.04 22.82
C SER A 186 8.00 14.08 22.34
N GLY A 187 6.97 14.37 23.15
CA GLY A 187 5.93 15.35 22.80
C GLY A 187 5.02 14.95 21.64
N LEU A 188 4.96 13.64 21.33
CA LEU A 188 4.17 13.08 20.22
C LEU A 188 2.76 12.65 20.64
N GLU A 189 2.50 12.48 21.94
CA GLU A 189 1.22 11.96 22.46
C GLU A 189 -0.02 12.74 21.95
N ASP A 190 0.06 14.07 21.90
CA ASP A 190 -1.05 14.94 21.51
C ASP A 190 -1.13 15.21 19.99
N VAL A 191 -0.19 14.68 19.20
CA VAL A 191 -0.10 14.97 17.75
C VAL A 191 -0.10 13.72 16.87
N VAL A 192 0.11 12.54 17.45
CA VAL A 192 0.11 11.26 16.74
C VAL A 192 -1.18 10.48 17.02
N ASN A 193 -1.82 9.99 15.95
CA ASN A 193 -2.87 8.98 16.08
C ASN A 193 -2.24 7.58 16.04
N VAL A 194 -2.63 6.73 17.00
CA VAL A 194 -2.16 5.35 17.13
C VAL A 194 -3.31 4.40 16.87
N ILE A 195 -3.10 3.46 15.94
CA ILE A 195 -3.98 2.29 15.73
C ILE A 195 -3.22 1.07 16.20
N LEU A 196 -3.68 0.46 17.30
CA LEU A 196 -3.18 -0.82 17.79
C LEU A 196 -4.21 -1.90 17.45
N THR A 197 -3.81 -2.87 16.64
CA THR A 197 -4.69 -3.93 16.16
C THR A 197 -3.91 -5.23 15.94
N ALA A 198 -4.63 -6.32 15.72
CA ALA A 198 -4.09 -7.55 15.15
C ALA A 198 -4.60 -7.74 13.72
N ASP A 199 -3.96 -8.65 12.99
CA ASP A 199 -4.40 -9.19 11.70
C ASP A 199 -5.51 -10.24 11.86
N HIS A 200 -5.46 -11.04 12.94
CA HIS A 200 -6.46 -12.05 13.27
C HIS A 200 -6.47 -12.47 14.74
N GLY A 201 -7.44 -13.33 15.09
CA GLY A 201 -7.43 -14.12 16.33
C GLY A 201 -6.87 -15.53 16.15
N HIS A 202 -7.09 -16.40 17.13
CA HIS A 202 -6.63 -17.78 17.17
C HIS A 202 -7.68 -18.70 17.80
N ALA A 203 -7.63 -19.98 17.45
CA ALA A 203 -8.41 -21.04 18.07
C ALA A 203 -7.50 -22.20 18.48
N GLU A 204 -7.64 -22.68 19.71
CA GLU A 204 -6.97 -23.91 20.17
C GLU A 204 -7.40 -25.09 19.28
N ILE A 205 -6.44 -25.94 18.94
CA ILE A 205 -6.71 -27.24 18.32
C ILE A 205 -6.98 -28.23 19.46
N GLU A 206 -8.14 -28.89 19.46
CA GLU A 206 -8.60 -29.70 20.60
C GLU A 206 -7.67 -30.88 20.94
N GLY A 207 -7.00 -31.43 19.93
CA GLY A 207 -6.12 -32.58 20.06
C GLY A 207 -5.39 -32.92 18.77
N ALA A 208 -4.45 -33.86 18.85
CA ALA A 208 -3.72 -34.33 17.68
C ALA A 208 -4.64 -35.04 16.66
N GLU A 209 -5.69 -35.68 17.15
CA GLU A 209 -6.76 -36.30 16.37
C GLU A 209 -7.64 -35.30 15.61
N ASN A 210 -7.65 -34.03 16.04
CA ASN A 210 -8.36 -32.94 15.40
C ASN A 210 -7.57 -32.28 14.25
N VAL A 211 -6.40 -32.83 13.92
CA VAL A 211 -5.59 -32.39 12.77
C VAL A 211 -5.80 -33.35 11.61
N MET A 212 -6.42 -32.86 10.54
CA MET A 212 -6.51 -33.59 9.28
C MET A 212 -5.18 -33.47 8.52
N CYS A 213 -4.42 -34.56 8.42
CA CYS A 213 -3.24 -34.62 7.54
C CYS A 213 -3.70 -34.82 6.08
N VAL A 214 -3.92 -33.71 5.37
CA VAL A 214 -4.54 -33.68 4.03
C VAL A 214 -3.83 -34.60 3.04
N ARG A 215 -2.50 -34.66 3.08
CA ARG A 215 -1.68 -35.50 2.20
C ARG A 215 -1.87 -37.01 2.39
N ASP A 216 -2.55 -37.47 3.43
CA ASP A 216 -2.88 -38.89 3.59
C ASP A 216 -4.01 -39.36 2.67
N TYR A 217 -4.76 -38.42 2.10
CA TYR A 217 -5.94 -38.69 1.30
C TYR A 217 -5.78 -38.27 -0.17
N ILE A 218 -4.58 -37.83 -0.58
CA ILE A 218 -4.26 -37.50 -1.97
C ILE A 218 -3.43 -38.63 -2.55
N THR A 219 -4.01 -39.35 -3.51
CA THR A 219 -3.39 -40.50 -4.19
C THR A 219 -2.80 -40.16 -5.55
N SER A 220 -3.38 -39.16 -6.24
CA SER A 220 -2.94 -38.73 -7.55
C SER A 220 -1.69 -37.85 -7.45
N GLU A 221 -0.78 -38.02 -8.40
CA GLU A 221 0.26 -37.01 -8.69
C GLU A 221 -0.34 -35.86 -9.52
N GLY A 222 0.44 -34.80 -9.74
CA GLY A 222 0.04 -33.70 -10.63
C GLY A 222 -0.79 -32.62 -9.95
N TYR A 223 -0.33 -32.17 -8.79
CA TYR A 223 -0.88 -31.03 -8.08
C TYR A 223 0.23 -30.25 -7.37
N ASP A 224 0.05 -28.95 -7.21
CA ASP A 224 0.82 -28.13 -6.29
C ASP A 224 -0.02 -27.83 -5.03
N LEU A 225 0.66 -27.59 -3.91
CA LEU A 225 0.05 -27.22 -2.64
C LEU A 225 0.39 -25.78 -2.33
N GLY A 226 -0.63 -25.00 -2.02
CA GLY A 226 -0.47 -23.71 -1.38
C GLY A 226 -1.12 -23.66 -0.03
N ASP A 227 -0.99 -22.52 0.62
CA ASP A 227 -1.53 -22.35 1.95
C ASP A 227 -3.06 -22.53 1.93
N HIS A 228 -3.56 -23.54 2.67
CA HIS A 228 -4.96 -23.98 2.65
C HIS A 228 -5.58 -24.25 1.26
N MET A 229 -4.75 -24.41 0.23
CA MET A 229 -5.18 -24.49 -1.17
C MET A 229 -4.49 -25.64 -1.89
N ILE A 230 -5.20 -26.25 -2.83
CA ILE A 230 -4.63 -27.24 -3.75
C ILE A 230 -4.81 -26.74 -5.19
N TYR A 231 -3.76 -26.90 -5.99
CA TYR A 231 -3.68 -26.53 -7.40
C TYR A 231 -3.45 -27.78 -8.27
N PRO A 232 -4.51 -28.56 -8.57
CA PRO A 232 -4.43 -29.68 -9.49
C PRO A 232 -4.06 -29.23 -10.91
N HIS A 233 -3.27 -30.02 -11.62
CA HIS A 233 -2.85 -29.68 -13.00
C HIS A 233 -3.98 -29.85 -14.03
N ASN A 234 -5.05 -30.57 -13.70
CA ASN A 234 -6.25 -30.69 -14.52
C ASN A 234 -7.50 -31.00 -13.66
N GLU A 235 -8.68 -30.89 -14.30
CA GLU A 235 -9.97 -31.04 -13.62
C GLU A 235 -10.26 -32.47 -13.15
N SER A 236 -9.76 -33.50 -13.84
CA SER A 236 -9.93 -34.88 -13.41
C SER A 236 -9.24 -35.14 -12.06
N ILE A 237 -8.01 -34.64 -11.91
CA ILE A 237 -7.26 -34.71 -10.66
C ILE A 237 -7.98 -33.89 -9.58
N ALA A 238 -8.48 -32.70 -9.92
CA ALA A 238 -9.22 -31.87 -8.98
C ALA A 238 -10.43 -32.59 -8.38
N LEU A 239 -11.25 -33.22 -9.22
CA LEU A 239 -12.45 -33.92 -8.77
C LEU A 239 -12.14 -35.23 -8.04
N GLU A 240 -11.02 -35.89 -8.34
CA GLU A 240 -10.52 -37.01 -7.53
C GLU A 240 -10.10 -36.55 -6.13
N ILE A 241 -9.21 -35.55 -6.04
CA ILE A 241 -8.74 -35.01 -4.76
C ILE A 241 -9.92 -34.51 -3.91
N TYR A 242 -10.84 -33.76 -4.52
CA TYR A 242 -12.03 -33.26 -3.83
C TYR A 242 -12.88 -34.39 -3.24
N ARG A 243 -13.14 -35.46 -4.01
CA ARG A 243 -13.90 -36.63 -3.53
C ARG A 243 -13.16 -37.33 -2.39
N ASN A 244 -11.86 -37.61 -2.55
CA ASN A 244 -11.10 -38.30 -1.51
C ASN A 244 -11.06 -37.51 -0.20
N LEU A 245 -10.86 -36.19 -0.26
CA LEU A 245 -10.86 -35.33 0.93
C LEU A 245 -12.24 -35.26 1.58
N THR A 246 -13.31 -35.07 0.80
CA THR A 246 -14.68 -35.02 1.35
C THR A 246 -15.13 -36.36 1.93
N ASP A 247 -14.72 -37.48 1.33
CA ASP A 247 -14.97 -38.82 1.87
C ASP A 247 -14.17 -39.07 3.15
N ALA A 248 -12.92 -38.60 3.22
CA ALA A 248 -12.11 -38.67 4.43
C ALA A 248 -12.75 -37.87 5.58
N VAL A 249 -13.23 -36.66 5.30
CA VAL A 249 -13.97 -35.82 6.25
C VAL A 249 -15.16 -36.58 6.83
N LYS A 250 -15.99 -37.20 5.98
CA LYS A 250 -17.16 -37.97 6.44
C LYS A 250 -16.77 -39.25 7.21
N LYS A 251 -15.82 -40.01 6.68
CA LYS A 251 -15.42 -41.32 7.22
C LYS A 251 -14.76 -41.21 8.59
N HIS A 252 -13.92 -40.19 8.78
CA HIS A 252 -13.15 -39.99 9.99
C HIS A 252 -13.75 -38.93 10.93
N GLY A 253 -14.82 -38.25 10.50
CA GLY A 253 -15.52 -37.26 11.31
C GLY A 253 -14.79 -35.93 11.47
N TYR A 254 -13.85 -35.61 10.58
CA TYR A 254 -13.15 -34.32 10.60
C TYR A 254 -14.14 -33.15 10.49
N LYS A 255 -13.85 -32.05 11.17
CA LYS A 255 -14.56 -30.77 11.00
C LYS A 255 -13.73 -29.84 10.12
N VAL A 256 -13.66 -30.20 8.85
CA VAL A 256 -12.92 -29.46 7.83
C VAL A 256 -13.79 -29.36 6.58
N ASN A 257 -14.06 -28.12 6.17
CA ASN A 257 -14.77 -27.81 4.95
C ASN A 257 -13.80 -27.89 3.77
N ILE A 258 -14.19 -28.66 2.76
CA ILE A 258 -13.48 -28.76 1.49
C ILE A 258 -14.35 -28.12 0.42
N PHE A 259 -13.88 -27.03 -0.16
CA PHE A 259 -14.59 -26.29 -1.18
C PHE A 259 -13.92 -26.48 -2.54
N LEU A 260 -14.72 -26.78 -3.55
CA LEU A 260 -14.39 -26.36 -4.91
C LEU A 260 -14.56 -24.84 -4.99
N LYS A 261 -13.68 -24.17 -5.73
CA LYS A 261 -13.63 -22.70 -5.84
C LYS A 261 -14.98 -22.01 -6.08
N GLU A 262 -15.81 -22.57 -6.95
CA GLU A 262 -17.14 -22.09 -7.29
C GLU A 262 -18.17 -22.22 -6.15
N ASN A 263 -17.89 -23.10 -5.18
CA ASN A 263 -18.75 -23.40 -4.04
C ASN A 263 -18.29 -22.71 -2.74
N ILE A 264 -17.24 -21.88 -2.81
CA ILE A 264 -16.79 -21.11 -1.65
C ILE A 264 -17.91 -20.14 -1.23
N PRO A 265 -18.24 -20.06 0.07
CA PRO A 265 -19.29 -19.18 0.58
C PRO A 265 -19.11 -17.73 0.13
N LYS A 266 -20.20 -17.13 -0.39
CA LYS A 266 -20.15 -15.79 -0.99
C LYS A 266 -19.79 -14.69 0.01
N HIS A 267 -20.07 -14.87 1.29
CA HIS A 267 -19.74 -13.89 2.34
C HIS A 267 -18.23 -13.76 2.56
N LEU A 268 -17.45 -14.78 2.20
CA LEU A 268 -15.99 -14.73 2.24
C LEU A 268 -15.40 -13.95 1.06
N PHE A 269 -16.19 -13.70 0.01
CA PHE A 269 -15.75 -13.06 -1.23
C PHE A 269 -14.50 -13.72 -1.88
N TYR A 270 -14.19 -14.97 -1.53
CA TYR A 270 -12.92 -15.64 -1.82
C TYR A 270 -13.01 -16.58 -3.03
N SER A 271 -13.42 -16.07 -4.19
CA SER A 271 -13.54 -16.90 -5.42
C SER A 271 -13.10 -16.21 -6.71
N ASN A 272 -13.03 -14.88 -6.73
CA ASN A 272 -12.82 -14.10 -7.95
C ASN A 272 -11.34 -13.73 -8.19
N SER A 273 -10.46 -14.73 -8.24
CA SER A 273 -9.04 -14.53 -8.58
C SER A 273 -8.44 -15.80 -9.16
N SER A 274 -7.61 -15.71 -10.21
CA SER A 274 -6.86 -16.85 -10.78
C SER A 274 -5.84 -17.47 -9.81
N ARG A 275 -5.52 -16.77 -8.72
CA ARG A 275 -4.55 -17.19 -7.69
C ARG A 275 -5.16 -18.09 -6.62
N ILE A 276 -6.48 -18.11 -6.51
CA ILE A 276 -7.19 -19.00 -5.58
C ILE A 276 -7.20 -20.40 -6.19
N GLY A 277 -6.70 -21.35 -5.42
CA GLY A 277 -6.63 -22.77 -5.78
C GLY A 277 -7.98 -23.35 -6.20
N ARG A 278 -7.93 -24.45 -6.95
CA ARG A 278 -9.15 -25.14 -7.40
C ARG A 278 -9.94 -25.72 -6.23
N ILE A 279 -9.21 -26.15 -5.20
CA ILE A 279 -9.73 -26.68 -3.94
C ILE A 279 -9.21 -25.81 -2.81
N VAL A 280 -10.10 -25.44 -1.89
CA VAL A 280 -9.83 -24.60 -0.71
C VAL A 280 -10.26 -25.39 0.53
N ILE A 281 -9.43 -25.36 1.58
CA ILE A 281 -9.56 -26.22 2.78
C ILE A 281 -9.69 -25.34 4.02
N GLU A 282 -10.90 -25.23 4.56
CA GLU A 282 -11.21 -24.40 5.72
C GLU A 282 -11.53 -25.29 6.94
N PRO A 283 -10.66 -25.38 7.96
CA PRO A 283 -11.00 -26.06 9.20
C PRO A 283 -12.06 -25.29 10.00
N GLU A 284 -12.92 -26.01 10.75
CA GLU A 284 -13.76 -25.38 11.76
C GLU A 284 -12.94 -25.06 13.03
N VAL A 285 -13.44 -24.16 13.89
CA VAL A 285 -12.85 -23.88 15.21
C VAL A 285 -12.66 -25.17 16.01
N GLY A 286 -11.48 -25.37 16.60
CA GLY A 286 -11.11 -26.59 17.30
C GLY A 286 -10.33 -27.60 16.44
N TRP A 287 -10.29 -27.40 15.13
CA TRP A 287 -9.68 -28.31 14.16
C TRP A 287 -8.60 -27.63 13.34
N ALA A 288 -7.76 -28.43 12.71
CA ALA A 288 -6.76 -27.97 11.76
C ALA A 288 -6.70 -28.90 10.55
N ALA A 289 -6.24 -28.35 9.42
CA ALA A 289 -5.92 -29.14 8.23
C ALA A 289 -4.47 -28.85 7.85
N SER A 290 -3.59 -29.85 8.01
CA SER A 290 -2.17 -29.70 7.72
C SER A 290 -1.82 -30.38 6.40
N LEU A 291 -1.18 -29.61 5.54
CA LEU A 291 -0.68 -30.07 4.25
C LEU A 291 0.68 -30.78 4.36
N SER A 292 1.33 -30.77 5.53
CA SER A 292 2.71 -31.25 5.71
C SER A 292 2.87 -32.43 6.67
N CYS A 293 1.80 -32.83 7.37
CA CYS A 293 1.85 -33.94 8.33
C CYS A 293 1.49 -35.30 7.73
N LYS A 294 1.76 -36.34 8.53
CA LYS A 294 1.30 -37.72 8.36
C LYS A 294 0.62 -38.17 9.64
N THR A 295 -0.59 -38.70 9.54
CA THR A 295 -1.48 -38.98 10.69
C THR A 295 -0.82 -39.96 11.66
N ASN A 296 -0.21 -41.03 11.15
CA ASN A 296 0.47 -42.02 11.99
C ASN A 296 1.58 -41.41 12.83
N LYS A 297 2.44 -40.57 12.23
CA LYS A 297 3.55 -39.90 12.91
C LYS A 297 3.05 -38.87 13.93
N LEU A 298 2.00 -38.12 13.58
CA LEU A 298 1.39 -37.16 14.48
C LEU A 298 0.84 -37.87 15.72
N LEU A 299 0.01 -38.89 15.53
CA LEU A 299 -0.59 -39.63 16.64
C LEU A 299 0.45 -40.39 17.46
N GLU A 300 1.45 -41.02 16.83
CA GLU A 300 2.56 -41.68 17.55
C GLU A 300 3.25 -40.71 18.53
N THR A 301 3.54 -39.48 18.08
CA THR A 301 4.19 -38.45 18.89
C THR A 301 3.41 -38.12 20.16
N TYR A 302 2.07 -38.03 20.07
CA TYR A 302 1.22 -37.57 21.17
C TYR A 302 0.51 -38.71 21.94
N SER A 303 0.49 -39.93 21.40
CA SER A 303 -0.22 -41.10 21.97
C SER A 303 0.33 -41.58 23.32
N SER A 304 1.63 -41.41 23.56
CA SER A 304 2.28 -41.88 24.79
C SER A 304 1.93 -41.05 26.04
N GLY A 305 1.32 -39.87 25.86
CA GLY A 305 1.04 -38.92 26.96
C GLY A 305 2.28 -38.22 27.52
N ASN A 306 3.50 -38.61 27.09
CA ASN A 306 4.75 -37.98 27.51
C ASN A 306 4.92 -36.56 26.95
N VAL A 307 4.28 -36.29 25.81
CA VAL A 307 4.25 -34.98 25.17
C VAL A 307 2.79 -34.55 25.10
N LYS A 308 2.46 -33.43 25.75
CA LYS A 308 1.13 -32.84 25.64
C LYS A 308 1.01 -32.11 24.31
N PHE A 309 -0.06 -32.39 23.56
CA PHE A 309 -0.43 -31.59 22.41
C PHE A 309 -0.91 -30.22 22.88
N ASN A 310 -0.16 -29.17 22.57
CA ASN A 310 -0.63 -27.80 22.73
C ASN A 310 -0.31 -27.06 21.44
N SER A 311 -1.34 -26.65 20.72
CA SER A 311 -1.21 -25.89 19.50
C SER A 311 -2.52 -25.19 19.24
N SER A 312 -2.43 -24.01 18.67
CA SER A 312 -3.57 -23.28 18.17
C SER A 312 -3.29 -22.87 16.74
N THR A 313 -4.34 -22.59 16.00
CA THR A 313 -4.22 -22.13 14.62
C THR A 313 -5.28 -21.07 14.34
N HIS A 314 -5.27 -20.57 13.13
CA HIS A 314 -6.16 -19.54 12.63
C HIS A 314 -6.54 -19.88 11.19
N GLY A 315 -7.32 -19.01 10.55
CA GLY A 315 -7.74 -19.24 9.17
C GLY A 315 -9.07 -19.98 9.02
N MET A 316 -9.86 -20.04 10.08
CA MET A 316 -11.26 -20.42 9.99
C MET A 316 -12.09 -19.25 9.45
N ASP A 317 -13.40 -19.45 9.23
CA ASP A 317 -14.33 -18.38 8.88
C ASP A 317 -14.15 -17.13 9.77
N PRO A 318 -13.91 -15.93 9.18
CA PRO A 318 -13.68 -14.68 9.93
C PRO A 318 -14.87 -14.24 10.80
N ASP A 319 -16.08 -14.73 10.55
CA ASP A 319 -17.25 -14.43 11.39
C ASP A 319 -17.20 -15.14 12.76
N ARG A 320 -16.31 -16.15 12.91
CA ARG A 320 -16.07 -16.83 14.19
C ARG A 320 -15.44 -15.89 15.19
N LYS A 321 -15.90 -15.96 16.45
CA LYS A 321 -15.46 -15.04 17.51
C LYS A 321 -13.98 -15.18 17.81
N GLU A 322 -13.47 -16.40 17.67
CA GLU A 322 -12.08 -16.78 17.87
C GLU A 322 -11.15 -16.13 16.83
N MET A 323 -11.64 -15.84 15.62
CA MET A 323 -10.85 -15.22 14.54
C MET A 323 -10.84 -13.69 14.61
N ARG A 324 -11.58 -13.09 15.55
CA ARG A 324 -11.66 -11.63 15.67
C ARG A 324 -10.36 -11.06 16.21
N ALA A 325 -9.80 -10.11 15.48
CA ALA A 325 -8.74 -9.24 15.96
C ALA A 325 -9.28 -8.22 16.98
N PHE A 326 -8.42 -7.78 17.89
CA PHE A 326 -8.70 -6.62 18.73
C PHE A 326 -8.37 -5.33 17.95
N LEU A 327 -9.03 -4.22 18.30
CA LEU A 327 -8.78 -2.90 17.73
C LEU A 327 -8.89 -1.83 18.81
N VAL A 328 -7.82 -1.07 19.01
CA VAL A 328 -7.75 0.09 19.90
C VAL A 328 -7.20 1.25 19.09
N VAL A 329 -7.87 2.39 19.14
CA VAL A 329 -7.42 3.61 18.45
C VAL A 329 -7.38 4.75 19.46
N GLY A 330 -6.31 5.53 19.44
CA GLY A 330 -6.12 6.71 20.29
C GLY A 330 -5.39 7.82 19.56
N GLY A 331 -5.44 9.03 20.12
CA GLY A 331 -4.79 10.23 19.57
C GLY A 331 -5.75 11.39 19.32
N PRO A 332 -5.25 12.51 18.78
CA PRO A 332 -5.95 13.80 18.73
C PRO A 332 -7.17 13.84 17.80
N SER A 333 -7.34 12.84 16.93
CA SER A 333 -8.48 12.76 16.00
C SER A 333 -9.56 11.80 16.48
N ILE A 334 -9.44 11.24 17.70
CA ILE A 334 -10.26 10.14 18.19
C ILE A 334 -11.00 10.55 19.47
N ILE A 335 -12.27 10.16 19.59
CA ILE A 335 -13.06 10.41 20.80
C ILE A 335 -12.50 9.56 21.96
N PRO A 336 -11.99 10.18 23.04
CA PRO A 336 -11.38 9.43 24.13
C PRO A 336 -12.41 8.60 24.91
N GLY A 337 -12.00 7.41 25.36
CA GLY A 337 -12.80 6.54 26.22
C GLY A 337 -14.06 5.94 25.58
N LYS A 338 -14.29 6.16 24.28
CA LYS A 338 -15.49 5.66 23.58
C LYS A 338 -15.35 4.19 23.23
N ARG A 339 -16.27 3.36 23.73
CA ARG A 339 -16.42 1.97 23.30
C ARG A 339 -17.46 1.85 22.19
N ILE A 340 -17.06 1.26 21.07
CA ILE A 340 -17.95 0.92 19.96
C ILE A 340 -18.19 -0.60 19.99
N LEU A 341 -19.45 -1.02 20.04
CA LEU A 341 -19.83 -2.45 20.15
C LEU A 341 -19.99 -3.13 18.80
N GLU A 342 -20.25 -2.35 17.75
CA GLU A 342 -20.26 -2.82 16.37
C GLU A 342 -18.84 -3.21 15.96
N ILE A 343 -18.70 -4.31 15.21
CA ILE A 343 -17.42 -4.85 14.79
C ILE A 343 -17.15 -4.37 13.37
N PRO A 344 -16.11 -3.55 13.14
CA PRO A 344 -15.73 -3.14 11.80
C PRO A 344 -15.06 -4.30 11.05
N ASP A 345 -15.24 -4.35 9.74
CA ASP A 345 -14.37 -5.14 8.87
C ASP A 345 -12.99 -4.46 8.80
N ASN A 346 -11.90 -5.24 8.83
CA ASN A 346 -10.53 -4.68 8.75
C ASN A 346 -10.27 -3.92 7.43
N ILE A 347 -11.05 -4.20 6.38
CA ILE A 347 -11.03 -3.48 5.10
C ILE A 347 -11.33 -1.98 5.28
N GLU A 348 -12.01 -1.59 6.37
CA GLU A 348 -12.31 -0.20 6.65
C GLU A 348 -11.09 0.62 7.07
N LEU A 349 -10.07 -0.03 7.64
CA LEU A 349 -8.91 0.64 8.21
C LEU A 349 -8.10 1.43 7.18
N TYR A 350 -8.10 1.03 5.90
CA TYR A 350 -7.41 1.79 4.84
C TYR A 350 -8.00 3.19 4.69
N ALA A 351 -9.32 3.29 4.47
CA ALA A 351 -9.98 4.59 4.34
C ALA A 351 -9.94 5.39 5.64
N PHE A 352 -9.99 4.71 6.79
CA PHE A 352 -9.86 5.36 8.10
C PHE A 352 -8.49 6.01 8.27
N MET A 353 -7.39 5.32 7.95
CA MET A 353 -6.05 5.91 7.99
C MET A 353 -5.89 7.05 6.99
N CYS A 354 -6.42 6.92 5.77
CA CYS A 354 -6.40 8.02 4.80
C CYS A 354 -7.12 9.25 5.37
N TYR A 355 -8.25 9.06 6.05
CA TYR A 355 -8.95 10.16 6.74
C TYR A 355 -8.08 10.80 7.83
N LEU A 356 -7.46 9.99 8.71
CA LEU A 356 -6.58 10.49 9.77
C LEU A 356 -5.37 11.25 9.22
N LEU A 357 -4.85 10.82 8.07
CA LEU A 357 -3.74 11.45 7.36
C LEU A 357 -4.14 12.70 6.58
N GLY A 358 -5.45 12.95 6.41
CA GLY A 358 -5.97 14.06 5.60
C GLY A 358 -5.75 13.90 4.10
N ILE A 359 -5.72 12.65 3.60
CA ILE A 359 -5.44 12.34 2.18
C ILE A 359 -6.60 11.61 1.51
N THR A 360 -6.69 11.72 0.19
CA THR A 360 -7.71 11.02 -0.60
C THR A 360 -7.35 9.54 -0.74
N ALA A 361 -8.22 8.67 -0.27
CA ALA A 361 -8.07 7.22 -0.43
C ALA A 361 -8.19 6.80 -1.91
N ALA A 362 -7.35 5.85 -2.35
CA ALA A 362 -7.55 5.17 -3.62
C ALA A 362 -8.84 4.32 -3.59
N PRO A 363 -9.40 3.90 -4.75
CA PRO A 363 -10.57 3.04 -4.80
C PRO A 363 -10.42 1.78 -3.92
N ASN A 364 -11.34 1.60 -2.97
CA ASN A 364 -11.28 0.53 -1.98
C ASN A 364 -12.69 0.05 -1.58
N ASN A 365 -12.79 -1.01 -0.78
CA ASN A 365 -14.08 -1.62 -0.37
C ASN A 365 -14.58 -1.16 1.00
N SER A 366 -13.95 -0.16 1.61
CA SER A 366 -14.39 0.36 2.91
C SER A 366 -15.78 0.98 2.82
N SER A 367 -16.62 0.69 3.82
CA SER A 367 -17.88 1.40 4.01
C SER A 367 -17.75 2.59 4.97
N MET A 368 -16.67 2.65 5.76
CA MET A 368 -16.43 3.63 6.83
C MET A 368 -17.60 3.78 7.83
N THR A 369 -18.51 2.81 7.92
CA THR A 369 -19.76 2.96 8.68
C THR A 369 -19.53 2.86 10.18
N VAL A 370 -18.60 2.00 10.60
CA VAL A 370 -18.32 1.75 12.02
C VAL A 370 -17.17 2.63 12.48
N LEU A 371 -16.03 2.65 11.77
CA LEU A 371 -14.84 3.37 12.20
C LEU A 371 -15.03 4.90 12.25
N SER A 372 -15.89 5.46 11.40
CA SER A 372 -16.19 6.90 11.45
C SER A 372 -16.81 7.35 12.78
N LYS A 373 -17.47 6.44 13.51
CA LYS A 373 -18.04 6.73 14.83
C LYS A 373 -16.95 6.98 15.89
N ALA A 374 -15.71 6.56 15.65
CA ALA A 374 -14.58 6.81 16.56
C ALA A 374 -13.99 8.21 16.40
N LEU A 375 -14.20 8.86 15.26
CA LEU A 375 -13.57 10.13 14.93
C LEU A 375 -14.14 11.26 15.78
N GLN A 376 -13.25 12.08 16.31
CA GLN A 376 -13.60 13.38 16.82
C GLN A 376 -13.96 14.25 15.61
N VAL A 377 -15.20 14.71 15.53
CA VAL A 377 -15.60 15.69 14.52
C VAL A 377 -14.98 17.02 14.91
N ASN A 378 -13.68 17.16 14.68
CA ASN A 378 -13.11 18.48 14.55
C ASN A 378 -13.81 19.05 13.32
N ARG A 379 -14.57 20.15 13.50
CA ARG A 379 -14.96 20.98 12.37
C ARG A 379 -13.65 21.31 11.68
N VAL A 380 -13.32 20.57 10.63
CA VAL A 380 -12.37 21.03 9.63
C VAL A 380 -13.02 22.32 9.15
N ILE A 381 -12.50 23.43 9.65
CA ILE A 381 -12.52 24.68 8.91
C ILE A 381 -11.80 24.27 7.64
N LEU A 382 -12.58 23.86 6.64
CA LEU A 382 -12.12 23.75 5.27
C LEU A 382 -11.36 25.04 5.06
N HIS A 383 -10.04 24.94 4.90
CA HIS A 383 -9.19 26.06 4.59
C HIS A 383 -9.48 26.44 3.12
N THR A 384 -10.72 26.85 2.86
CA THR A 384 -11.19 27.50 1.63
C THR A 384 -10.58 28.90 1.50
N SER A 385 -9.61 29.28 2.33
CA SER A 385 -8.92 30.57 2.20
C SER A 385 -8.07 30.62 0.92
N GLY A 386 -7.57 29.48 0.42
CA GLY A 386 -6.78 29.44 -0.82
C GLY A 386 -7.65 29.69 -2.06
N MET A 387 -8.67 28.85 -2.27
CA MET A 387 -9.55 28.98 -3.43
C MET A 387 -10.30 30.32 -3.45
N LEU A 388 -10.90 30.75 -2.34
CA LEU A 388 -11.70 31.98 -2.35
C LEU A 388 -10.83 33.22 -2.66
N PHE A 389 -9.59 33.28 -2.16
CA PHE A 389 -8.68 34.40 -2.37
C PHE A 389 -8.14 34.44 -3.81
N GLU A 390 -7.89 33.28 -4.44
CA GLU A 390 -7.52 33.22 -5.86
C GLU A 390 -8.67 33.64 -6.78
N TRP A 391 -9.90 33.21 -6.50
CA TRP A 391 -11.07 33.66 -7.26
C TRP A 391 -11.31 35.17 -7.08
N ILE A 392 -11.16 35.71 -5.86
CA ILE A 392 -11.32 37.15 -5.60
C ILE A 392 -10.25 37.96 -6.32
N THR A 393 -8.97 37.56 -6.26
CA THR A 393 -7.91 38.28 -6.99
C THR A 393 -8.12 38.22 -8.51
N PHE A 394 -8.55 37.08 -9.06
CA PHE A 394 -8.83 36.96 -10.49
C PHE A 394 -10.02 37.83 -10.95
N PHE A 395 -11.15 37.78 -10.24
CA PHE A 395 -12.35 38.53 -10.64
C PHE A 395 -12.31 40.02 -10.29
N VAL A 396 -11.66 40.41 -9.18
CA VAL A 396 -11.66 41.80 -8.68
C VAL A 396 -10.47 42.61 -9.17
N LEU A 397 -9.30 41.99 -9.42
CA LEU A 397 -8.10 42.73 -9.83
C LEU A 397 -7.79 42.56 -11.31
N ILE A 398 -7.81 41.32 -11.82
CA ILE A 398 -7.35 41.04 -13.18
C ILE A 398 -8.39 41.48 -14.22
N ILE A 399 -9.66 41.09 -14.06
CA ILE A 399 -10.70 41.43 -15.05
C ILE A 399 -10.88 42.96 -15.20
N PRO A 400 -10.99 43.76 -14.13
CA PRO A 400 -11.11 45.21 -14.28
C PRO A 400 -9.88 45.85 -14.91
N SER A 401 -8.67 45.35 -14.59
CA SER A 401 -7.43 45.83 -15.20
C SER A 401 -7.40 45.57 -16.71
N ILE A 402 -7.82 44.38 -17.15
CA ILE A 402 -7.95 44.06 -18.57
C ILE A 402 -8.99 44.97 -19.24
N CYS A 403 -10.14 45.20 -18.60
CA CYS A 403 -11.15 46.11 -19.12
C CYS A 403 -10.62 47.54 -19.28
N VAL A 404 -9.85 48.06 -18.31
CA VAL A 404 -9.23 49.39 -18.39
C VAL A 404 -8.22 49.45 -19.55
N VAL A 405 -7.38 48.43 -19.72
CA VAL A 405 -6.40 48.38 -20.83
C VAL A 405 -7.12 48.32 -22.18
N VAL A 406 -8.17 47.51 -22.31
CA VAL A 406 -8.96 47.41 -23.55
C VAL A 406 -9.66 48.73 -23.85
N LEU A 407 -10.29 49.37 -22.85
CA LEU A 407 -10.92 50.68 -23.02
C LEU A 407 -9.89 51.76 -23.39
N PHE A 408 -8.71 51.73 -22.78
CA PHE A 408 -7.60 52.62 -23.14
C PHE A 408 -7.12 52.37 -24.57
N MET A 409 -6.99 51.11 -25.01
CA MET A 409 -6.62 50.77 -26.38
C MET A 409 -7.68 51.22 -27.39
N ILE A 410 -8.97 51.03 -27.10
CA ILE A 410 -10.07 51.53 -27.94
C ILE A 410 -10.04 53.05 -28.01
N TYR A 411 -9.87 53.72 -26.87
CA TYR A 411 -9.74 55.18 -26.80
C TYR A 411 -8.52 55.67 -27.59
N ALA A 412 -7.36 55.04 -27.39
CA ALA A 412 -6.12 55.34 -28.10
C ALA A 412 -6.30 55.13 -29.60
N CYS A 413 -6.83 53.99 -30.06
CA CYS A 413 -7.11 53.74 -31.49
C CYS A 413 -8.12 54.73 -32.08
N LYS A 414 -9.12 55.18 -31.32
CA LYS A 414 -10.11 56.15 -31.77
C LYS A 414 -9.57 57.58 -31.82
N HIS A 415 -8.64 57.93 -30.94
CA HIS A 415 -8.10 59.29 -30.79
C HIS A 415 -6.66 59.46 -31.31
N THR A 416 -6.00 58.39 -31.74
CA THR A 416 -4.80 58.48 -32.56
C THR A 416 -5.24 58.81 -33.98
N ILE A 417 -5.21 60.10 -34.27
CA ILE A 417 -5.20 60.59 -35.63
C ILE A 417 -3.92 60.03 -36.25
N LEU A 418 -4.04 59.02 -37.12
CA LEU A 418 -3.00 58.69 -38.09
C LEU A 418 -2.89 59.92 -39.00
N THR A 419 -2.04 60.87 -38.62
CA THR A 419 -1.65 61.94 -39.53
C THR A 419 -0.85 61.27 -40.64
N GLU A 420 -1.52 60.98 -41.76
CA GLU A 420 -0.88 60.70 -43.03
C GLU A 420 -0.06 61.93 -43.41
N ASN A 421 1.20 61.95 -42.97
CA ASN A 421 2.20 62.88 -43.48
C ASN A 421 3.33 62.04 -44.06
N GLN A 422 3.26 61.79 -45.36
CA GLN A 422 4.16 60.91 -46.14
C GLN A 422 5.61 61.43 -46.28
N GLY A 423 6.10 62.31 -45.40
CA GLY A 423 7.38 63.01 -45.59
C GLY A 423 8.49 62.81 -44.56
N TRP A 424 8.28 62.05 -43.48
CA TRP A 424 9.22 62.09 -42.34
C TRP A 424 10.20 60.90 -42.25
N ALA A 425 10.00 59.85 -43.04
CA ALA A 425 10.96 58.76 -43.13
C ALA A 425 11.74 58.89 -44.45
N TRP A 426 13.06 59.10 -44.35
CA TRP A 426 14.08 59.16 -45.41
C TRP A 426 14.47 60.57 -45.92
N SER A 427 15.50 61.14 -45.28
CA SER A 427 16.46 62.02 -45.96
C SER A 427 17.90 61.59 -45.64
N GLN A 428 18.81 61.76 -46.60
CA GLN A 428 20.11 61.09 -46.73
C GLN A 428 21.23 61.45 -45.71
N LYS A 429 20.93 61.86 -44.48
CA LYS A 429 21.97 62.18 -43.49
C LYS A 429 21.59 61.80 -42.07
N GLY A 430 21.78 60.53 -41.70
CA GLY A 430 22.13 60.05 -40.35
C GLY A 430 21.17 60.33 -39.17
N TYR A 431 20.93 59.29 -38.36
CA TYR A 431 20.09 59.31 -37.15
C TYR A 431 20.58 60.32 -36.09
N ARG A 432 19.66 61.12 -35.51
CA ARG A 432 19.90 61.96 -34.33
C ARG A 432 19.00 61.50 -33.16
N PRO A 433 19.54 61.27 -31.96
CA PRO A 433 18.74 60.91 -30.78
C PRO A 433 18.10 62.15 -30.13
N LEU A 434 16.95 61.91 -29.48
CA LEU A 434 16.15 62.93 -28.78
C LEU A 434 16.79 63.29 -27.43
N LEU A 435 17.04 64.59 -27.25
CA LEU A 435 17.41 65.21 -25.98
C LEU A 435 16.14 65.39 -25.12
N MET A 436 16.18 64.96 -23.86
CA MET A 436 15.24 65.37 -22.81
C MET A 436 15.86 66.53 -22.02
N ASN A 437 15.17 67.67 -21.96
CA ASN A 437 15.50 68.75 -21.04
C ASN A 437 14.85 68.48 -19.67
N THR A 438 15.66 68.32 -18.63
CA THR A 438 15.28 68.43 -17.22
C THR A 438 15.70 69.79 -16.68
N VAL A 439 14.80 70.38 -15.89
CA VAL A 439 14.90 71.69 -15.25
C VAL A 439 15.86 71.67 -14.06
N ASP A 440 16.55 72.81 -13.88
CA ASP A 440 17.55 73.17 -12.86
C ASP A 440 17.13 72.96 -11.40
N ILE A 441 18.10 72.53 -10.58
CA ILE A 441 18.20 72.87 -9.15
C ILE A 441 19.60 73.43 -8.90
N GLU A 442 19.64 74.70 -8.47
CA GLU A 442 20.83 75.48 -8.14
C GLU A 442 21.60 74.97 -6.90
N ARG A 443 22.92 75.19 -6.96
CA ARG A 443 23.87 75.59 -5.89
C ARG A 443 24.15 74.64 -4.73
N PHE A 444 25.36 74.05 -4.76
CA PHE A 444 26.29 74.14 -3.63
C PHE A 444 27.72 74.43 -4.11
N VAL A 445 28.42 75.19 -3.29
CA VAL A 445 29.63 75.98 -3.54
C VAL A 445 30.87 75.23 -3.04
N VAL A 446 31.88 75.14 -3.92
CA VAL A 446 33.32 75.44 -3.71
C VAL A 446 34.13 74.63 -2.69
N MET A 447 35.18 73.93 -3.16
CA MET A 447 36.61 74.25 -2.93
C MET A 447 37.55 73.07 -3.30
N ASP A 448 38.54 73.41 -4.13
CA ASP A 448 39.96 73.03 -4.12
C ASP A 448 40.45 71.56 -4.20
N GLY A 449 41.32 71.32 -5.19
CA GLY A 449 42.75 71.21 -4.86
C GLY A 449 43.50 69.90 -5.15
N ILE A 450 44.06 69.79 -6.37
CA ILE A 450 45.45 69.37 -6.70
C ILE A 450 45.85 67.86 -6.59
N PRO A 451 46.79 67.37 -7.44
CA PRO A 451 46.77 66.01 -8.00
C PRO A 451 48.04 65.14 -7.78
N ALA A 452 48.04 63.97 -8.44
CA ALA A 452 49.15 63.04 -8.76
C ALA A 452 49.60 62.08 -7.62
N ARG A 453 49.98 60.81 -7.84
CA ARG A 453 50.76 60.19 -8.93
C ARG A 453 50.73 58.65 -8.79
N ALA A 454 51.00 57.98 -9.91
CA ALA A 454 51.71 56.69 -10.08
C ALA A 454 51.02 55.33 -9.77
N ALA A 455 50.87 54.55 -10.85
CA ALA A 455 50.69 53.09 -10.94
C ALA A 455 52.05 52.34 -10.78
N PRO A 456 52.24 51.02 -11.12
CA PRO A 456 51.31 49.93 -11.51
C PRO A 456 51.67 48.52 -10.94
N SER A 457 50.80 47.51 -11.14
CA SER A 457 51.18 46.08 -11.35
C SER A 457 49.92 45.22 -11.62
N ARG A 458 49.56 44.99 -12.90
CA ARG A 458 49.58 43.70 -13.65
C ARG A 458 48.62 42.60 -13.17
N ARG A 459 47.56 42.33 -13.95
CA ARG A 459 47.34 41.19 -14.92
C ARG A 459 46.79 39.93 -14.19
N VAL A 460 45.77 39.19 -14.64
CA VAL A 460 45.43 38.64 -15.97
C VAL A 460 43.91 38.33 -16.06
N LEU A 461 43.38 38.35 -17.29
CA LEU A 461 42.05 37.97 -17.76
C LEU A 461 41.60 36.53 -17.46
N PHE A 462 40.28 36.29 -17.43
CA PHE A 462 39.68 35.06 -17.96
C PHE A 462 38.40 35.37 -18.76
N GLU A 463 38.36 34.89 -20.00
CA GLU A 463 37.22 34.85 -20.92
C GLU A 463 36.19 33.79 -20.48
N LEU A 464 34.91 34.10 -20.67
CA LEU A 464 33.78 33.18 -20.58
C LEU A 464 33.39 32.73 -21.99
N ALA A 465 33.41 31.42 -22.23
CA ALA A 465 32.92 30.78 -23.46
C ALA A 465 31.62 30.02 -23.15
N GLU A 466 30.60 30.29 -23.97
CA GLU A 466 29.29 29.62 -23.98
C GLU A 466 29.38 28.18 -24.51
N ARG A 467 28.52 27.29 -23.99
CA ARG A 467 28.24 25.95 -24.57
C ARG A 467 26.73 25.72 -24.72
N PRO A 468 26.29 24.96 -25.75
CA PRO A 468 24.89 24.80 -26.15
C PRO A 468 24.16 23.62 -25.44
N PRO A 469 22.82 23.51 -25.57
CA PRO A 469 21.98 22.60 -24.79
C PRO A 469 21.95 21.15 -25.32
N PRO A 470 21.59 20.15 -24.48
CA PRO A 470 21.53 18.75 -24.87
C PRO A 470 20.20 18.32 -25.53
N SER A 471 20.32 17.30 -26.37
CA SER A 471 19.33 16.70 -27.27
C SER A 471 18.43 15.64 -26.64
N THR A 472 17.20 15.54 -27.14
CA THR A 472 16.22 14.46 -26.95
C THR A 472 16.61 13.15 -27.65
N PRO A 473 16.33 11.96 -27.07
CA PRO A 473 16.42 10.70 -27.80
C PRO A 473 15.10 10.30 -28.49
N THR A 474 15.26 9.73 -29.68
CA THR A 474 14.25 9.26 -30.63
C THR A 474 13.72 7.85 -30.33
N VAL A 475 12.45 7.64 -30.69
CA VAL A 475 11.69 6.38 -30.68
C VAL A 475 12.04 5.52 -31.91
N PRO A 476 12.16 4.18 -31.82
CA PRO A 476 12.20 3.32 -33.00
C PRO A 476 10.80 2.82 -33.41
N HIS A 477 10.47 2.98 -34.70
CA HIS A 477 9.31 2.39 -35.35
C HIS A 477 9.42 0.85 -35.46
N PRO A 478 8.30 0.10 -35.36
CA PRO A 478 8.28 -1.33 -35.66
C PRO A 478 8.19 -1.62 -37.17
N ARG A 479 8.90 -2.67 -37.59
CA ARG A 479 8.91 -3.24 -38.95
C ARG A 479 7.59 -3.94 -39.29
N SER A 480 7.27 -3.83 -40.57
CA SER A 480 6.23 -4.50 -41.35
C SER A 480 6.18 -6.03 -41.21
N LEU A 481 4.97 -6.56 -41.03
CA LEU A 481 4.57 -7.95 -41.28
C LEU A 481 4.42 -8.20 -42.80
N PRO A 482 4.71 -9.41 -43.31
CA PRO A 482 4.16 -9.89 -44.57
C PRO A 482 2.90 -10.72 -44.34
N SER A 483 1.89 -10.41 -45.15
CA SER A 483 0.66 -11.15 -45.41
C SER A 483 0.92 -12.47 -46.17
N GLY A 484 0.20 -13.54 -45.82
CA GLY A 484 0.17 -14.77 -46.61
C GLY A 484 -0.86 -15.81 -46.18
N LYS A 485 -2.05 -15.74 -46.81
CA LYS A 485 -2.94 -16.82 -47.33
C LYS A 485 -3.29 -18.03 -46.44
N PHE A 486 -4.57 -18.19 -46.08
CA PHE A 486 -5.62 -18.97 -46.77
C PHE A 486 -5.46 -20.50 -46.66
N GLY A 487 -6.39 -21.12 -45.94
CA GLY A 487 -6.63 -22.57 -45.87
C GLY A 487 -7.96 -22.83 -45.17
N GLU A 488 -9.01 -23.05 -45.98
CA GLU A 488 -10.35 -23.53 -45.61
C GLU A 488 -10.35 -25.01 -45.19
N THR A 489 -11.53 -25.45 -44.71
CA THR A 489 -12.03 -26.83 -44.48
C THR A 489 -11.67 -27.43 -43.11
N ASP A 490 -12.54 -28.13 -42.38
CA ASP A 490 -13.92 -28.53 -42.61
C ASP A 490 -14.61 -28.87 -41.28
N SER A 491 -15.92 -29.00 -41.39
CA SER A 491 -16.97 -29.35 -40.45
C SER A 491 -16.96 -30.79 -39.88
N THR A 492 -17.91 -31.04 -38.95
CA THR A 492 -18.49 -32.32 -38.42
C THR A 492 -18.03 -32.75 -37.01
N LEU A 493 -18.90 -32.64 -35.99
CA LEU A 493 -19.95 -33.59 -35.51
C LEU A 493 -19.38 -34.86 -34.85
N PHE A 494 -19.63 -35.06 -33.55
CA PHE A 494 -20.56 -36.10 -33.06
C PHE A 494 -20.74 -36.08 -31.53
N ASP A 495 -21.99 -36.25 -31.13
CA ASP A 495 -22.46 -36.64 -29.79
C ASP A 495 -21.82 -37.94 -29.28
N LYS A 496 -21.48 -37.95 -27.99
CA LYS A 496 -21.93 -38.97 -27.02
C LYS A 496 -21.63 -38.56 -25.58
#